data_AF-A0ABD6EN86-F1
#
_entry.id   AF-A0ABD6EN86-F1
#
_cell.length_a   1.000
_cell.length_b   1.000
_cell.length_c   1.000
_cell.angle_alpha   90.00
_cell.angle_beta   90.00
_cell.angle_gamma   90.00
#
_symmetry.space_group_name_H-M   'P 1'
#
loop_
_entity.id
_entity.type
_entity.pdbx_description
1 polymer ?
#
loop_
_entity_poly.entity_id
_entity_poly.type
_entity_poly.pdbx_seq_one_letter_code
_entity_poly.pdbx_strand_id
1 'polypeptide(L)'
;MWYEILVKFTDNLLFLKVLFFWLSRDGPQQIGQMCDVELSERITKYLRIMFQNESIPQPTKILRKQWNLDELFLGSYSYITPASAMLGDPQEILASPIEQNGHPKVLFAGEATHSRIYQTVTGAYLSGQREADRINAAYKNRNKPN
;
A
#
# COMPACT_ATOMS: atom_id res chain seq x y z
N MET A 1 9.22 -0.69 23.18
CA MET A 1 8.66 0.24 22.19
C MET A 1 9.76 0.48 21.16
N TRP A 2 9.74 -0.26 20.06
CA TRP A 2 10.81 -0.24 19.06
C TRP A 2 10.23 0.34 17.77
N TYR A 3 10.65 1.55 17.41
CA TYR A 3 10.46 2.09 16.07
C TYR A 3 11.73 1.75 15.28
N GLU A 4 11.65 0.77 14.38
CA GLU A 4 12.71 0.53 13.39
C GLU A 4 12.62 1.61 12.33
N ILE A 5 13.41 2.67 12.51
CA ILE A 5 13.63 3.71 11.53
C ILE A 5 14.71 3.20 10.58
N LEU A 6 14.31 2.60 9.45
CA LEU A 6 15.26 2.21 8.41
C LEU A 6 15.56 3.41 7.53
N VAL A 7 16.71 4.03 7.78
CA VAL A 7 17.25 5.14 7.00
C VAL A 7 18.03 4.57 5.81
N LYS A 8 17.60 4.88 4.58
CA LYS A 8 18.37 4.59 3.37
C LYS A 8 18.89 5.89 2.76
N PHE A 9 20.21 6.07 2.76
CA PHE A 9 20.88 7.09 1.96
C PHE A 9 21.18 6.48 0.58
N THR A 10 20.71 7.11 -0.50
CA THR A 10 21.12 6.75 -1.87
C THR A 10 21.84 7.93 -2.48
N ASP A 11 23.16 7.80 -2.66
CA ASP A 11 24.04 8.88 -3.12
C ASP A 11 24.00 9.16 -4.62
N ASN A 12 22.96 8.76 -5.37
CA ASN A 12 22.85 9.18 -6.77
C ASN A 12 21.42 9.22 -7.29
N LEU A 13 20.90 10.44 -7.49
CA LEU A 13 20.23 10.94 -8.69
C LEU A 13 20.18 12.49 -8.60
N LEU A 14 21.35 13.11 -8.81
CA LEU A 14 21.61 14.52 -9.13
C LEU A 14 20.77 15.59 -8.39
N PHE A 15 21.29 16.01 -7.23
CA PHE A 15 21.03 17.25 -6.47
C PHE A 15 19.89 17.31 -5.44
N LEU A 16 19.27 16.19 -5.04
CA LEU A 16 18.37 16.20 -3.88
C LEU A 16 18.92 15.32 -2.75
N LYS A 17 19.24 15.95 -1.61
CA LYS A 17 19.52 15.25 -0.34
C LYS A 17 18.19 14.85 0.28
N VAL A 18 17.72 13.65 -0.04
CA VAL A 18 16.45 13.11 0.46
C VAL A 18 16.71 12.07 1.54
N LEU A 19 16.01 12.22 2.65
CA LEU A 19 15.93 11.22 3.70
C LEU A 19 14.52 10.64 3.71
N PHE A 20 14.44 9.31 3.69
CA PHE A 20 13.17 8.58 3.64
C PHE A 20 13.01 7.72 4.91
N PHE A 21 11.77 7.67 5.41
CA PHE A 21 11.40 6.93 6.61
C PHE A 21 10.19 6.03 6.35
N TRP A 22 10.24 4.81 6.86
CA TRP A 22 9.08 3.93 6.95
C TRP A 22 8.36 4.17 8.28
N LEU A 23 7.05 4.33 8.22
CA LEU A 23 6.19 4.46 9.40
C LEU A 23 5.20 3.30 9.39
N SER A 24 5.09 2.62 10.53
CA SER A 24 4.23 1.45 10.71
C SER A 24 3.37 1.61 11.97
N ARG A 25 2.30 0.82 12.06
CA ARG A 25 1.34 0.83 13.19
C ARG A 25 0.72 2.22 13.37
N ASP A 26 0.85 2.79 14.56
CA ASP A 26 0.26 4.09 14.91
C ASP A 26 1.08 5.27 14.40
N GLY A 27 2.29 5.01 13.89
CA GLY A 27 3.23 6.03 13.39
C GLY A 27 2.62 6.96 12.33
N PRO A 28 1.97 6.45 11.27
CA PRO A 28 1.32 7.29 10.26
C PRO A 28 0.26 8.24 10.84
N GLN A 29 -0.54 7.79 11.82
CA GLN A 29 -1.55 8.63 12.46
C GLN A 29 -0.91 9.71 13.33
N GLN A 30 0.06 9.33 14.17
CA GLN A 30 0.76 10.26 15.06
C GLN A 30 1.50 11.33 14.26
N ILE A 31 2.27 10.92 13.25
CA ILE A 31 2.98 11.84 12.36
C ILE A 31 2.02 12.67 11.52
N GLY A 32 0.87 12.11 11.12
CA GLY A 32 -0.16 12.83 10.37
C GLY A 32 -0.79 13.99 11.12
N GLN A 33 -0.82 13.92 12.46
CA GLN A 33 -1.40 14.95 13.33
C GLN A 33 -0.43 16.06 13.75
N MET A 34 0.89 15.85 13.63
CA MET A 34 1.90 16.85 13.99
C MET A 34 1.99 17.97 12.95
N CYS A 35 2.40 19.18 13.34
CA CYS A 35 2.76 20.21 12.35
C CYS A 35 4.19 19.97 11.81
N ASP A 36 4.49 20.50 10.63
CA ASP A 36 5.78 20.28 9.97
C ASP A 36 6.97 20.84 10.78
N VAL A 37 6.76 21.95 11.51
CA VAL A 37 7.78 22.55 12.38
C VAL A 37 8.17 21.59 13.51
N GLU A 38 7.17 21.08 14.23
CA GLU A 38 7.40 20.11 15.32
C GLU A 38 8.09 18.84 14.78
N LEU A 39 7.62 18.34 13.64
CA LEU A 39 8.19 17.14 13.03
C LEU A 39 9.64 17.34 12.59
N SER A 40 9.95 18.50 12.00
CA SER A 40 11.30 18.90 11.60
C SER A 40 12.26 18.89 12.78
N GLU A 41 11.88 19.53 13.90
CA GLU A 41 12.69 19.61 15.11
C GLU A 41 12.94 18.24 15.72
N ARG A 42 11.88 17.43 15.85
CA ARG A 42 11.97 16.07 16.40
C ARG A 42 12.90 15.19 15.57
N ILE A 43 12.69 15.10 14.25
CA ILE A 43 13.52 14.27 13.36
C ILE A 43 14.98 14.74 13.41
N THR A 44 15.22 16.05 13.33
CA THR A 44 16.58 16.61 13.36
C THR A 44 17.28 16.27 14.67
N LYS A 45 16.61 16.43 15.82
CA LYS A 45 17.15 16.05 17.13
C LYS A 45 17.49 14.56 17.18
N TYR A 46 16.61 13.69 16.72
CA TYR A 46 16.86 12.25 16.69
C TYR A 46 18.06 11.89 15.83
N LEU A 47 18.19 12.49 14.64
CA LEU A 47 19.33 12.24 13.75
C LEU A 47 20.65 12.73 14.35
N ARG A 48 20.66 13.90 14.98
CA ARG A 48 21.86 14.44 15.67
C ARG A 48 22.34 13.50 16.78
N ILE A 49 21.42 12.99 17.60
CA ILE A 49 21.74 12.02 18.66
C ILE A 49 22.24 10.71 18.05
N MET A 50 21.52 10.16 17.08
CA MET A 50 21.83 8.87 16.46
C MET A 50 23.21 8.86 15.79
N PHE A 51 23.54 9.93 15.05
CA PHE A 51 24.81 10.07 14.34
C PHE A 51 25.88 10.81 15.14
N GLN A 52 25.59 11.23 16.37
CA GLN A 52 26.46 12.05 17.21
C GLN A 52 27.01 13.27 16.46
N ASN A 53 26.15 13.93 15.67
CA ASN A 53 26.54 15.01 14.78
C ASN A 53 25.54 16.18 14.85
N GLU A 54 25.90 17.23 15.59
CA GLU A 54 25.11 18.46 15.74
C GLU A 54 25.00 19.29 14.45
N SER A 55 25.86 19.06 13.46
CA SER A 55 25.85 19.81 12.20
C SER A 55 24.72 19.39 11.25
N ILE A 56 23.95 18.35 11.58
CA ILE A 56 22.83 17.89 10.75
C ILE A 56 21.78 19.03 10.69
N PRO A 57 21.48 19.56 9.49
CA PRO A 57 20.52 20.64 9.33
C PRO A 57 19.09 20.13 9.44
N GLN A 58 18.15 21.04 9.68
CA GLN A 58 16.73 20.73 9.56
C GLN A 58 16.34 20.44 8.11
N PRO A 59 15.34 19.57 7.85
CA PRO A 59 14.81 19.36 6.51
C PRO A 59 14.20 20.65 5.95
N THR A 60 14.51 20.96 4.69
CA THR A 60 13.94 22.12 3.99
C THR A 60 12.50 21.88 3.50
N LYS A 61 12.13 20.61 3.32
CA LYS A 61 10.80 20.21 2.89
C LYS A 61 10.46 18.85 3.50
N ILE A 62 9.25 18.73 4.02
CA ILE A 62 8.69 17.48 4.50
C ILE A 62 7.59 17.06 3.54
N LEU A 63 7.65 15.81 3.10
CA LEU A 63 6.58 15.17 2.32
C LEU A 63 6.08 13.96 3.12
N ARG A 64 4.78 13.93 3.41
CA ARG A 64 4.11 12.85 4.12
C ARG A 64 2.78 12.56 3.47
N LYS A 65 2.47 11.27 3.29
CA LYS A 65 1.20 10.82 2.73
C LYS A 65 0.41 10.09 3.81
N GLN A 66 -0.82 10.54 4.04
CA GLN A 66 -1.75 9.91 4.98
C GLN A 66 -2.70 9.00 4.20
N TRP A 67 -2.20 7.83 3.79
CA TRP A 67 -2.96 6.87 2.97
C TRP A 67 -4.28 6.45 3.62
N ASN A 68 -4.32 6.37 4.96
CA ASN A 68 -5.50 6.02 5.75
C ASN A 68 -6.61 7.08 5.77
N LEU A 69 -6.30 8.34 5.46
CA LEU A 69 -7.27 9.44 5.39
C LEU A 69 -7.62 9.83 3.96
N ASP A 70 -6.95 9.25 2.96
CA ASP A 70 -7.26 9.50 1.57
C ASP A 70 -8.49 8.69 1.18
N GLU A 71 -9.57 9.38 0.78
CA GLU A 71 -10.87 8.78 0.47
C GLU A 71 -10.80 7.73 -0.66
N LEU A 72 -9.78 7.78 -1.51
CA LEU A 72 -9.59 6.83 -2.61
C LEU A 72 -8.80 5.58 -2.22
N PHE A 73 -8.12 5.59 -1.08
CA PHE A 73 -7.23 4.48 -0.66
C PHE A 73 -7.62 3.88 0.69
N LEU A 74 -8.00 4.72 1.66
CA LEU A 74 -8.42 4.34 3.02
C LEU A 74 -7.42 3.43 3.77
N GLY A 75 -6.17 3.37 3.31
CA GLY A 75 -5.14 2.44 3.77
C GLY A 75 -4.00 2.33 2.76
N SER A 76 -2.93 1.62 3.13
CA SER A 76 -1.78 1.41 2.23
C SER A 76 -1.96 0.22 1.31
N TYR A 77 -2.29 -0.94 1.88
CA TYR A 77 -2.49 -2.21 1.21
C TYR A 77 -3.20 -3.19 2.16
N SER A 78 -3.85 -4.20 1.59
CA SER A 78 -4.59 -5.24 2.30
C SER A 78 -3.67 -6.05 3.22
N TYR A 79 -4.19 -6.68 4.28
CA TYR A 79 -3.45 -7.68 5.05
C TYR A 79 -4.43 -8.69 5.64
N ILE A 80 -3.93 -9.88 5.98
CA ILE A 80 -4.74 -10.91 6.63
C ILE A 80 -4.85 -10.59 8.12
N THR A 81 -6.06 -10.23 8.54
CA THR A 81 -6.44 -10.15 9.95
C THR A 81 -6.59 -11.54 10.55
N PRO A 82 -6.50 -11.70 11.89
CA PRO A 82 -6.80 -12.96 12.56
C PRO A 82 -8.19 -13.52 12.20
N ALA A 83 -9.20 -12.65 12.03
CA ALA A 83 -10.53 -13.06 11.61
C ALA A 83 -10.54 -13.60 10.17
N SER A 84 -9.88 -12.92 9.22
CA SER A 84 -9.82 -13.38 7.84
C SER A 84 -8.97 -14.63 7.65
N ALA A 85 -8.00 -14.90 8.53
CA ALA A 85 -7.21 -16.13 8.50
C ALA A 85 -8.06 -17.39 8.73
N MET A 86 -9.23 -17.25 9.34
CA MET A 86 -10.19 -18.34 9.53
C MET A 86 -10.98 -18.68 8.25
N LEU A 87 -10.90 -17.82 7.23
CA LEU A 87 -11.64 -17.93 5.97
C LEU A 87 -10.77 -18.56 4.87
N GLY A 88 -10.26 -19.78 5.07
CA GLY A 88 -9.53 -20.54 4.03
C GLY A 88 -8.55 -19.70 3.18
N ASP A 89 -9.01 -19.24 2.01
CA ASP A 89 -8.37 -18.19 1.20
C ASP A 89 -9.29 -16.95 1.08
N PRO A 90 -9.09 -15.91 1.91
CA PRO A 90 -9.95 -14.72 1.87
C PRO A 90 -9.75 -13.88 0.59
N GLN A 91 -8.59 -13.95 -0.06
CA GLN A 91 -8.36 -13.27 -1.34
C GLN A 91 -9.15 -13.93 -2.47
N GLU A 92 -9.29 -15.26 -2.49
CA GLU A 92 -10.16 -15.93 -3.48
C GLU A 92 -11.63 -15.58 -3.26
N ILE A 93 -12.06 -15.44 -1.99
CA ILE A 93 -13.40 -14.96 -1.68
C ILE A 93 -13.61 -13.55 -2.27
N LEU A 94 -12.65 -12.64 -2.07
CA LEU A 94 -12.71 -11.29 -2.67
C LEU A 94 -12.63 -11.29 -4.21
N ALA A 95 -11.93 -12.26 -4.80
CA ALA A 95 -11.81 -12.41 -6.24
C ALA A 95 -13.03 -13.04 -6.91
N SER A 96 -14.00 -13.54 -6.14
CA SER A 96 -15.16 -14.24 -6.67
C SER A 96 -16.14 -13.26 -7.35
N PRO A 97 -16.54 -13.51 -8.60
CA PRO A 97 -17.45 -12.61 -9.31
C PRO A 97 -18.87 -12.68 -8.73
N ILE A 98 -19.61 -11.59 -8.85
CA ILE A 98 -21.06 -11.60 -8.64
C ILE A 98 -21.71 -11.95 -9.98
N GLU A 99 -22.44 -13.04 -10.01
CA GLU A 99 -23.09 -13.57 -11.20
C GLU A 99 -24.60 -13.31 -11.22
N GLN A 100 -25.15 -13.18 -12.43
CA GLN A 100 -26.59 -13.14 -12.68
C GLN A 100 -26.91 -14.04 -13.87
N ASN A 101 -27.82 -15.00 -13.67
CA ASN A 101 -28.21 -15.99 -14.69
C ASN A 101 -27.02 -16.76 -15.29
N GLY A 102 -26.06 -17.16 -14.45
CA GLY A 102 -24.85 -17.90 -14.88
C GLY A 102 -23.84 -17.05 -15.66
N HIS A 103 -23.93 -15.71 -15.57
CA HIS A 103 -22.98 -14.79 -16.21
C HIS A 103 -22.41 -13.79 -15.20
N PRO A 104 -21.08 -13.52 -15.23
CA PRO A 104 -20.49 -12.51 -14.36
C PRO A 104 -21.02 -11.12 -14.69
N LYS A 105 -21.40 -10.37 -13.66
CA LYS A 105 -21.90 -8.98 -13.75
C LYS A 105 -20.96 -8.00 -13.08
N VAL A 106 -20.41 -8.37 -11.94
CA VAL A 106 -19.39 -7.61 -11.22
C VAL A 106 -18.20 -8.51 -11.02
N LEU A 107 -17.03 -8.01 -11.41
CA LEU A 107 -15.75 -8.70 -11.28
C LEU A 107 -14.83 -7.83 -10.42
N PHE A 108 -13.95 -8.47 -9.66
CA PHE A 108 -13.06 -7.80 -8.72
C PHE A 108 -11.61 -8.08 -9.10
N ALA A 109 -10.85 -7.01 -9.36
CA ALA A 109 -9.42 -7.03 -9.56
C ALA A 109 -8.75 -6.10 -8.55
N GLY A 110 -7.42 -6.18 -8.46
CA GLY A 110 -6.61 -5.37 -7.54
C GLY A 110 -5.80 -6.24 -6.58
N GLU A 111 -4.86 -5.60 -5.87
CA GLU A 111 -3.87 -6.31 -5.05
C GLU A 111 -4.52 -7.26 -4.03
N ALA A 112 -5.65 -6.86 -3.43
CA ALA A 112 -6.35 -7.64 -2.42
C ALA A 112 -7.06 -8.90 -2.95
N THR A 113 -7.08 -9.11 -4.27
CA THR A 113 -7.80 -10.23 -4.91
C THR A 113 -6.87 -11.32 -5.42
N HIS A 114 -5.56 -11.26 -5.12
CA HIS A 114 -4.60 -12.26 -5.57
C HIS A 114 -4.08 -13.12 -4.41
N SER A 115 -4.48 -14.39 -4.35
CA SER A 115 -4.19 -15.33 -3.25
C SER A 115 -2.75 -15.36 -2.74
N ARG A 116 -1.78 -15.35 -3.65
CA ARG A 116 -0.38 -15.61 -3.30
C ARG A 116 0.51 -14.37 -3.14
N ILE A 117 0.21 -13.28 -3.85
CA ILE A 117 1.08 -12.10 -3.96
C ILE A 117 0.26 -10.81 -3.86
N TYR A 118 -0.74 -10.80 -2.99
CA TYR A 118 -1.42 -9.58 -2.54
C TYR A 118 -0.41 -8.60 -1.90
N GLN A 119 -0.81 -7.35 -1.69
CA GLN A 119 0.06 -6.21 -1.29
C GLN A 119 1.08 -5.76 -2.34
N THR A 120 1.09 -6.36 -3.53
CA THR A 120 2.07 -6.05 -4.57
C THR A 120 1.43 -5.50 -5.82
N VAL A 121 2.19 -4.65 -6.53
CA VAL A 121 1.83 -4.17 -7.87
C VAL A 121 1.67 -5.33 -8.84
N THR A 122 2.53 -6.35 -8.75
CA THR A 122 2.44 -7.56 -9.59
C THR A 122 1.14 -8.32 -9.35
N GLY A 123 0.71 -8.48 -8.10
CA GLY A 123 -0.58 -9.11 -7.77
C GLY A 123 -1.77 -8.32 -8.31
N ALA A 124 -1.73 -6.98 -8.22
CA ALA A 124 -2.75 -6.12 -8.83
C ALA A 124 -2.79 -6.27 -10.37
N TYR A 125 -1.63 -6.29 -11.02
CA TYR A 125 -1.53 -6.48 -12.46
C TYR A 125 -2.10 -7.83 -12.91
N LEU A 126 -1.67 -8.92 -12.27
CA LEU A 126 -2.09 -10.28 -12.64
C LEU A 126 -3.59 -10.52 -12.35
N SER A 127 -4.12 -9.97 -11.26
CA SER A 127 -5.58 -10.03 -11.02
C SER A 127 -6.38 -9.26 -12.08
N GLY A 128 -5.85 -8.15 -12.60
CA GLY A 128 -6.44 -7.44 -13.73
C GLY A 128 -6.49 -8.30 -15.00
N GLN A 129 -5.40 -8.99 -15.33
CA GLN A 129 -5.38 -9.93 -16.46
C GLN A 129 -6.40 -11.07 -16.26
N ARG A 130 -6.48 -11.64 -15.05
CA ARG A 130 -7.45 -12.69 -14.69
C ARG A 130 -8.89 -12.26 -14.94
N GLU A 131 -9.29 -11.06 -14.52
CA GLU A 131 -10.66 -10.59 -14.77
C GLU A 131 -10.91 -10.24 -16.24
N ALA A 132 -9.91 -9.73 -16.96
CA ALA A 132 -10.02 -9.52 -18.41
C ALA A 132 -10.27 -10.84 -19.17
N ASP A 133 -9.57 -11.91 -18.79
CA ASP A 133 -9.75 -13.25 -19.37
C ASP A 133 -11.15 -13.82 -19.05
N ARG A 134 -11.64 -13.63 -17.81
CA ARG A 134 -13.01 -14.03 -17.41
C ARG A 134 -14.07 -13.31 -18.24
N ILE A 135 -13.91 -12.00 -18.45
CA ILE A 135 -14.80 -11.21 -19.30
C ILE A 135 -14.80 -11.76 -20.73
N ASN A 136 -13.62 -11.99 -21.30
CA ASN A 136 -13.49 -12.53 -22.66
C ASN A 136 -14.16 -13.91 -22.81
N ALA A 137 -13.95 -14.80 -21.83
CA ALA A 137 -14.58 -16.12 -21.81
C ALA A 137 -16.11 -16.03 -21.70
N ALA A 138 -16.62 -15.13 -20.85
CA ALA A 138 -18.06 -14.91 -20.70
C ALA A 138 -18.71 -14.42 -22.01
N TYR A 139 -18.07 -13.48 -22.72
CA TYR A 139 -18.55 -13.02 -24.03
C TYR A 139 -18.56 -14.12 -25.09
N LYS A 140 -17.51 -14.94 -25.17
CA LYS A 140 -17.45 -16.07 -26.11
C LYS A 140 -18.55 -17.09 -25.85
N ASN A 141 -18.80 -17.42 -24.59
CA ASN A 141 -19.85 -18.38 -24.23
C ASN A 141 -21.26 -17.85 -24.53
N ARG A 142 -21.47 -16.53 -24.45
CA ARG A 142 -22.74 -15.89 -24.80
C ARG A 142 -23.05 -15.94 -26.30
N ASN A 143 -22.01 -15.98 -27.13
CA ASN A 143 -22.12 -15.91 -28.59
C ASN A 143 -21.97 -17.29 -29.28
N LYS A 144 -21.92 -18.39 -28.51
CA LYS A 144 -21.95 -19.74 -29.11
C LYS A 144 -23.34 -20.00 -29.68
N PRO A 145 -23.46 -20.36 -30.98
CA PRO A 145 -24.73 -20.86 -31.52
C PRO A 145 -25.10 -22.17 -30.82
N ASN A 146 -26.40 -22.37 -30.59
CA ASN A 146 -26.96 -23.61 -30.04
C ASN A 146 -26.61 -24.83 -30.92
#